data_AF-A0A960DW84-F1
#
_entry.id   AF-A0A960DW84-F1
#
_cell.length_a   1.000
_cell.length_b   1.000
_cell.length_c   1.000
_cell.angle_alpha   90.00
_cell.angle_beta   90.00
_cell.angle_gamma   90.00
#
_symmetry.space_group_name_H-M   'P 1'
#
loop_
_entity.id
_entity.type
_entity.pdbx_description
1 polymer ?
#
loop_
_entity_poly.entity_id
_entity_poly.type
_entity_poly.pdbx_seq_one_letter_code
_entity_poly.pdbx_strand_id
1 'polypeptide(L)'
;VNGDDPEACVRVARLAYEFRQAFHKDVVIDMVCYRRHGHNEGDDPSYTQPLMYKRIDARRSVRKLYTESLVKRGDISVEEAEQALDDYSARLGQALTETRDAKPTSEIIALPVPPAVGVLPHVETGVERGQLDRVFAGLSAVPDDFQVHPKLAKQFDARAKLYEGGEVDWATAEALAMGSLLLEGRDIRFAGQDSRRGTFSQRHSVLSDYATGAEHTPLAHLADDQGKLWIYDSLLSEYAAMGFEYGYSVVNQQGLVCWEAQFGDFVN
;
A
#
# COMPACT_ATOMS: atom_id res chain seq x y z
N VAL A 1 10.56 -23.87 10.03
CA VAL A 1 11.98 -24.03 10.37
C VAL A 1 12.15 -23.90 11.87
N ASN A 2 13.02 -24.70 12.49
CA ASN A 2 13.28 -24.64 13.93
C ASN A 2 14.16 -23.43 14.25
N GLY A 3 13.68 -22.51 15.09
CA GLY A 3 14.41 -21.30 15.49
C GLY A 3 15.70 -21.56 16.26
N ASP A 4 15.87 -22.77 16.82
CA ASP A 4 17.11 -23.19 17.49
C ASP A 4 18.23 -23.62 16.51
N ASP A 5 17.96 -23.64 15.21
CA ASP A 5 18.94 -23.91 14.15
C ASP A 5 19.11 -22.67 13.25
N PRO A 6 20.03 -21.75 13.60
CA PRO A 6 20.22 -20.51 12.85
C PRO A 6 20.63 -20.74 11.38
N GLU A 7 21.42 -21.78 11.09
CA GLU A 7 21.86 -22.08 9.72
C GLU A 7 20.68 -22.54 8.85
N ALA A 8 19.81 -23.39 9.38
CA ALA A 8 18.57 -23.78 8.69
C ALA A 8 17.65 -22.58 8.47
N CYS A 9 17.53 -21.66 9.44
CA CYS A 9 16.77 -20.42 9.29
C CYS A 9 17.29 -19.57 8.13
N VAL A 10 18.61 -19.36 8.03
CA VAL A 10 19.21 -18.62 6.89
C VAL A 10 18.94 -19.34 5.57
N ARG A 11 19.08 -20.66 5.53
CA ARG A 11 18.81 -21.44 4.32
C ARG A 11 17.37 -21.31 3.84
N VAL A 12 16.40 -21.40 4.75
CA VAL A 12 14.97 -21.25 4.42
C VAL A 12 14.66 -19.81 4.01
N ALA A 13 15.29 -18.81 4.62
CA ALA A 13 15.14 -17.42 4.22
C ALA A 13 15.63 -17.16 2.78
N ARG A 14 16.79 -17.73 2.40
CA ARG A 14 17.29 -17.66 1.01
C ARG A 14 16.34 -18.33 0.04
N LEU A 15 15.86 -19.53 0.36
CA LEU A 15 14.91 -20.27 -0.47
C LEU A 15 13.59 -19.49 -0.66
N ALA A 16 13.06 -18.90 0.40
CA ALA A 16 11.84 -18.09 0.32
C ALA A 16 12.06 -16.86 -0.58
N TYR A 17 13.20 -16.18 -0.45
CA TYR A 17 13.54 -15.06 -1.33
C TYR A 17 13.64 -15.49 -2.79
N GLU A 18 14.37 -16.57 -3.08
CA GLU A 18 14.49 -17.13 -4.43
C GLU A 18 13.14 -17.53 -5.02
N PHE A 19 12.26 -18.15 -4.23
CA PHE A 19 10.88 -18.47 -4.63
C PHE A 19 10.12 -17.19 -5.00
N ARG A 20 10.15 -16.16 -4.15
CA ARG A 20 9.47 -14.89 -4.43
C ARG A 20 10.00 -14.23 -5.70
N GLN A 21 11.31 -14.28 -5.95
CA GLN A 21 11.91 -13.72 -7.17
C GLN A 21 11.54 -14.53 -8.42
N ALA A 22 11.55 -15.86 -8.34
CA ALA A 22 11.28 -16.73 -9.48
C ALA A 22 9.79 -16.76 -9.88
N PHE A 23 8.89 -16.70 -8.89
CA PHE A 23 7.46 -16.94 -9.12
C PHE A 23 6.57 -15.73 -8.87
N HIS A 24 7.09 -14.65 -8.27
CA HIS A 24 6.32 -13.45 -7.92
C HIS A 24 5.04 -13.75 -7.13
N LYS A 25 5.14 -14.71 -6.19
CA LYS A 25 4.07 -15.11 -5.28
C LYS A 25 4.51 -14.99 -3.83
N ASP A 26 3.54 -14.85 -2.95
CA ASP A 26 3.74 -14.84 -1.51
C ASP A 26 4.33 -16.16 -1.02
N VAL A 27 5.16 -16.07 0.02
CA VAL A 27 5.81 -17.19 0.68
C VAL A 27 5.88 -16.92 2.18
N VAL A 28 5.64 -17.95 2.98
CA VAL A 28 5.62 -17.84 4.44
C VAL A 28 6.73 -18.69 5.04
N ILE A 29 7.50 -18.10 5.95
CA ILE A 29 8.46 -18.82 6.79
C ILE A 29 7.83 -18.99 8.17
N ASP A 30 7.35 -20.19 8.47
CA ASP A 30 6.97 -20.56 9.82
C ASP A 30 8.24 -20.85 10.65
N MET A 31 8.68 -19.86 11.44
CA MET A 31 9.82 -20.00 12.35
C MET A 31 9.33 -20.40 13.74
N VAL A 32 9.50 -21.69 14.07
CA VAL A 32 9.06 -22.24 15.34
C VAL A 32 10.08 -21.91 16.42
N CYS A 33 9.71 -21.01 17.33
CA CYS A 33 10.57 -20.55 18.43
C CYS A 33 9.81 -20.58 19.77
N TYR A 34 10.38 -19.95 20.80
CA TYR A 34 9.76 -19.79 22.11
C TYR A 34 9.91 -18.36 22.61
N ARG A 35 9.01 -17.92 23.49
CA ARG A 35 9.10 -16.64 24.19
C ARG A 35 9.76 -16.86 25.55
N ARG A 36 10.88 -16.19 25.83
CA ARG A 36 11.67 -16.42 27.05
C ARG A 36 10.97 -15.91 28.31
N HIS A 37 10.27 -14.78 28.21
CA HIS A 37 9.54 -14.13 29.29
C HIS A 37 8.02 -14.17 29.02
N GLY A 38 7.23 -13.55 29.90
CA GLY A 38 5.79 -13.35 29.74
C GLY A 38 5.42 -12.55 28.48
N HIS A 39 4.14 -12.18 28.34
CA HIS A 39 3.72 -11.39 27.17
C HIS A 39 4.45 -10.04 27.11
N ASN A 40 4.76 -9.51 28.28
CA ASN A 40 5.77 -8.50 28.53
C ASN A 40 6.69 -9.00 29.65
N GLU A 41 7.79 -8.29 29.92
CA GLU A 41 8.81 -8.71 30.88
C GLU A 41 8.36 -8.69 32.35
N GLY A 42 7.29 -7.94 32.67
CA GLY A 42 6.71 -7.87 34.02
C GLY A 42 5.61 -8.89 34.29
N ASP A 43 5.20 -9.65 33.26
CA ASP A 43 4.15 -10.66 33.33
C ASP A 43 4.73 -12.03 33.70
N ASP A 44 4.02 -12.78 34.57
CA ASP A 44 4.40 -14.14 34.95
C ASP A 44 3.57 -15.17 34.15
N PRO A 45 4.16 -15.79 33.12
CA PRO A 45 3.44 -16.70 32.25
C PRO A 45 3.21 -18.08 32.87
N SER A 46 3.83 -18.38 34.02
CA SER A 46 3.65 -19.67 34.70
C SER A 46 2.21 -19.85 35.21
N TYR A 47 1.45 -18.77 35.39
CA TYR A 47 0.04 -18.81 35.78
C TYR A 47 -0.84 -19.55 34.76
N THR A 48 -0.47 -19.52 33.48
CA THR A 48 -1.29 -20.09 32.40
C THR A 48 -0.54 -21.09 31.52
N GLN A 49 0.80 -21.08 31.49
CA GLN A 49 1.64 -22.04 30.75
C GLN A 49 2.77 -22.69 31.57
N PRO A 50 2.51 -23.25 32.78
CA PRO A 50 3.56 -23.66 33.72
C PRO A 50 4.49 -24.76 33.17
N LEU A 51 3.95 -25.74 32.45
CA LEU A 51 4.76 -26.83 31.89
C LEU A 51 5.64 -26.38 30.72
N MET A 52 5.16 -25.42 29.93
CA MET A 52 5.93 -24.84 28.82
C MET A 52 7.11 -24.05 29.39
N TYR A 53 6.87 -23.17 30.35
CA TYR A 53 7.93 -22.35 30.94
C TYR A 53 8.93 -23.17 31.74
N LYS A 54 8.49 -24.24 32.44
CA LYS A 54 9.42 -25.21 33.04
C LYS A 54 10.41 -25.79 32.03
N ARG A 55 9.97 -26.07 30.79
CA ARG A 55 10.85 -26.55 29.71
C ARG A 55 11.73 -25.45 29.13
N ILE A 56 11.19 -24.24 28.97
CA ILE A 56 11.93 -23.07 28.46
C ILE A 56 13.05 -22.70 29.44
N ASP A 57 12.78 -22.66 30.74
CA ASP A 57 13.74 -22.31 31.78
C ASP A 57 14.89 -23.31 31.86
N ALA A 58 14.58 -24.60 31.67
CA ALA A 58 15.57 -25.66 31.60
C ALA A 58 16.41 -25.65 30.30
N ARG A 59 16.03 -24.85 29.30
CA ARG A 59 16.72 -24.79 28.00
C ARG A 59 17.75 -23.67 28.00
N ARG A 60 18.94 -23.98 27.49
CA ARG A 60 19.97 -22.98 27.14
C ARG A 60 19.46 -22.13 25.97
N SER A 61 19.85 -20.85 25.94
CA SER A 61 19.43 -19.95 24.87
C SER A 61 19.95 -20.40 23.50
N VAL A 62 19.22 -20.04 22.44
CA VAL A 62 19.62 -20.29 21.04
C VAL A 62 21.07 -19.84 20.78
N ARG A 63 21.43 -18.64 21.26
CA ARG A 63 22.80 -18.12 21.17
C ARG A 63 23.81 -19.08 21.79
N LYS A 64 23.58 -19.53 23.04
CA LYS A 64 24.52 -20.42 23.72
C LYS A 64 24.66 -21.75 22.99
N LEU A 65 23.55 -22.34 22.55
CA LEU A 65 23.56 -23.59 21.79
C LEU A 65 24.36 -23.47 20.48
N TYR A 66 24.15 -22.38 19.74
CA TYR A 66 24.83 -22.17 18.46
C TYR A 66 26.33 -21.84 18.65
N THR A 67 26.68 -21.00 19.62
CA THR A 67 28.08 -20.73 19.99
C THR A 67 28.81 -22.02 20.36
N GLU A 68 28.22 -22.87 21.21
CA GLU A 68 28.83 -24.15 21.57
C GLU A 68 29.02 -25.07 20.36
N SER A 69 28.08 -25.06 19.41
CA SER A 69 28.19 -25.82 18.16
C SER A 69 29.36 -25.32 17.30
N LEU A 70 29.47 -24.00 17.09
CA LEU A 70 30.55 -23.38 16.32
C LEU A 70 31.93 -23.69 16.93
N VAL A 71 32.06 -23.54 18.25
CA VAL A 71 33.31 -23.86 18.97
C VAL A 71 33.64 -25.35 18.83
N LYS A 72 32.65 -26.24 18.99
CA LYS A 72 32.86 -27.69 18.85
C LYS A 72 33.28 -28.09 17.43
N ARG A 73 32.80 -27.39 16.40
CA ARG A 73 33.20 -27.59 15.01
C ARG A 73 34.57 -26.95 14.69
N GLY A 74 35.07 -26.07 15.55
CA GLY A 74 36.30 -25.31 15.33
C GLY A 74 36.13 -24.12 14.37
N ASP A 75 34.89 -23.69 14.12
CA ASP A 75 34.61 -22.53 13.25
C ASP A 75 35.02 -21.22 13.92
N ILE A 76 34.95 -21.18 15.25
CA ILE A 76 35.41 -20.09 16.11
C ILE A 76 36.04 -20.67 17.39
N SER A 77 36.89 -19.90 18.03
CA SER A 77 37.42 -20.16 19.37
C SER A 77 36.47 -19.68 20.48
N VAL A 78 36.73 -20.10 21.72
CA VAL A 78 35.98 -19.62 22.89
C VAL A 78 36.23 -18.12 23.10
N GLU A 79 37.48 -17.72 22.92
CA GLU A 79 37.96 -16.35 23.05
C GLU A 79 37.27 -15.41 22.05
N GLU A 80 37.11 -15.84 20.79
CA GLU A 80 36.35 -15.07 19.78
C GLU A 80 34.86 -14.92 20.16
N ALA A 81 34.25 -15.96 20.73
CA ALA A 81 32.86 -15.91 21.16
C ALA A 81 32.63 -14.98 22.37
N GLU A 82 33.58 -14.94 23.30
CA GLU A 82 33.59 -14.03 24.45
C GLU A 82 33.84 -12.58 24.00
N GLN A 83 34.85 -12.37 23.14
CA GLN A 83 35.14 -11.06 22.58
C GLN A 83 33.93 -10.46 21.85
N ALA A 84 33.20 -11.28 21.07
CA ALA A 84 31.98 -10.83 20.40
C ALA A 84 30.88 -10.38 21.38
N LEU A 85 30.81 -10.95 22.59
CA LEU A 85 29.88 -10.52 23.63
C LEU A 85 30.29 -9.18 24.24
N ASP A 86 31.58 -9.05 24.55
CA ASP A 86 32.15 -7.86 25.16
C ASP A 86 32.04 -6.68 24.19
N ASP A 87 32.35 -6.89 22.92
CA ASP A 87 32.18 -5.91 21.85
C ASP A 87 30.73 -5.44 21.74
N TYR A 88 29.75 -6.36 21.78
CA TYR A 88 28.34 -6.01 21.73
C TYR A 88 27.92 -5.19 22.96
N SER A 89 28.37 -5.59 24.15
CA SER A 89 28.05 -4.92 25.41
C SER A 89 28.69 -3.53 25.48
N ALA A 90 29.93 -3.39 25.01
CA ALA A 90 30.62 -2.12 24.88
C ALA A 90 29.89 -1.18 23.93
N ARG A 91 29.41 -1.67 22.79
CA ARG A 91 28.62 -0.87 21.84
C ARG A 91 27.30 -0.40 22.45
N LEU A 92 26.59 -1.25 23.20
CA LEU A 92 25.38 -0.83 23.92
C LEU A 92 25.69 0.22 24.99
N GLY A 93 26.78 0.05 25.73
CA GLY A 93 27.24 1.02 26.73
C GLY A 93 27.62 2.36 26.10
N GLN A 94 28.33 2.33 24.97
CA GLN A 94 28.67 3.52 24.20
C GLN A 94 27.41 4.23 23.70
N ALA A 95 26.47 3.52 23.07
CA ALA A 95 25.22 4.11 22.61
C ALA A 95 24.39 4.73 23.75
N LEU A 96 24.38 4.11 24.94
CA LEU A 96 23.73 4.67 26.13
C LEU A 96 24.43 5.96 26.60
N THR A 97 25.75 5.98 26.64
CA THR A 97 26.54 7.17 27.01
C THR A 97 26.31 8.28 25.99
N GLU A 98 26.41 7.98 24.69
CA GLU A 98 26.13 8.93 23.62
C GLU A 98 24.71 9.49 23.71
N THR A 99 23.71 8.67 24.03
CA THR A 99 22.32 9.13 24.22
C THR A 99 22.15 10.00 25.46
N ARG A 100 22.89 9.75 26.53
CA ARG A 100 22.87 10.58 27.76
C ARG A 100 23.59 11.90 27.58
N ASP A 101 24.70 11.88 26.87
CA ASP A 101 25.57 13.04 26.64
C ASP A 101 25.06 13.91 25.48
N ALA A 102 24.37 13.30 24.52
CA ALA A 102 23.57 14.01 23.54
C ALA A 102 22.43 14.74 24.26
N LYS A 103 22.66 16.02 24.58
CA LYS A 103 21.55 16.95 24.77
C LYS A 103 20.65 16.84 23.52
N PRO A 104 19.32 16.83 23.66
CA PRO A 104 18.42 16.90 22.52
C PRO A 104 18.92 17.99 21.56
N THR A 105 19.37 17.60 20.36
CA THR A 105 20.02 18.52 19.39
C THR A 105 19.05 19.58 18.84
N SER A 106 17.78 19.40 19.14
CA SER A 106 16.76 20.43 19.23
C SER A 106 15.88 20.01 20.40
N GLU A 107 15.22 20.95 21.08
CA GLU A 107 13.96 20.59 21.72
C GLU A 107 13.17 19.82 20.66
N ILE A 108 12.90 18.53 20.88
CA ILE A 108 11.84 17.86 20.15
C ILE A 108 10.58 18.50 20.72
N ILE A 109 10.33 19.74 20.30
CA ILE A 109 9.02 20.35 20.39
C ILE A 109 8.22 19.42 19.50
N ALA A 110 7.36 18.60 20.13
CA ALA A 110 6.32 17.91 19.38
C ALA A 110 5.78 18.96 18.42
N LEU A 111 5.86 18.69 17.09
CA LEU A 111 5.38 19.64 16.08
C LEU A 111 4.09 20.20 16.65
N PRO A 112 4.03 21.51 16.94
CA PRO A 112 2.86 22.06 17.61
C PRO A 112 1.67 21.54 16.84
N VAL A 113 0.70 20.94 17.56
CA VAL A 113 -0.53 20.41 16.94
C VAL A 113 -0.90 21.45 15.89
N PRO A 114 -0.87 21.10 14.58
CA PRO A 114 -1.05 22.09 13.55
C PRO A 114 -2.28 22.88 13.95
N PRO A 115 -2.16 24.22 14.14
CA PRO A 115 -3.29 25.01 14.61
C PRO A 115 -4.45 24.62 13.72
N ALA A 116 -5.59 24.28 14.33
CA ALA A 116 -6.75 23.77 13.61
C ALA A 116 -6.88 24.60 12.34
N VAL A 117 -6.51 23.99 11.21
CA VAL A 117 -6.48 24.70 9.96
C VAL A 117 -7.95 24.95 9.75
N GLY A 118 -8.36 26.21 9.92
CA GLY A 118 -9.77 26.57 9.94
C GLY A 118 -10.38 26.31 8.57
N VAL A 119 -11.16 27.25 8.07
CA VAL A 119 -11.48 27.19 6.65
C VAL A 119 -10.19 27.46 5.88
N LEU A 120 -9.66 26.45 5.20
CA LEU A 120 -8.57 26.62 4.25
C LEU A 120 -8.96 27.68 3.21
N PRO A 121 -8.02 28.52 2.75
CA PRO A 121 -8.32 29.46 1.67
C PRO A 121 -8.82 28.69 0.44
N HIS A 122 -9.73 29.30 -0.30
CA HIS A 122 -10.18 28.75 -1.57
C HIS A 122 -8.96 28.53 -2.49
N VAL A 123 -8.89 27.33 -3.06
CA VAL A 123 -7.92 27.02 -4.10
C VAL A 123 -8.60 27.30 -5.44
N GLU A 124 -7.88 27.98 -6.33
CA GLU A 124 -8.34 28.17 -7.71
C GLU A 124 -8.21 26.84 -8.45
N THR A 125 -9.33 26.14 -8.59
CA THR A 125 -9.44 24.83 -9.27
C THR A 125 -10.08 24.92 -10.65
N GLY A 126 -10.29 26.16 -11.13
CA GLY A 126 -10.80 26.41 -12.47
C GLY A 126 -9.80 25.98 -13.54
N VAL A 127 -10.31 25.50 -14.66
CA VAL A 127 -9.50 25.10 -15.82
C VAL A 127 -10.02 25.80 -17.07
N GLU A 128 -9.13 25.98 -18.05
CA GLU A 128 -9.48 26.61 -19.32
C GLU A 128 -10.55 25.79 -20.06
N ARG A 129 -11.51 26.48 -20.70
CA ARG A 129 -12.61 25.80 -21.43
C ARG A 129 -12.08 24.82 -22.47
N GLY A 130 -10.99 25.17 -23.17
CA GLY A 130 -10.37 24.29 -24.16
C GLY A 130 -9.81 22.98 -23.58
N GLN A 131 -9.38 22.97 -22.31
CA GLN A 131 -9.01 21.72 -21.64
C GLN A 131 -10.23 20.85 -21.38
N LEU A 132 -11.34 21.44 -20.91
CA LEU A 132 -12.61 20.71 -20.73
C LEU A 132 -13.11 20.12 -22.05
N ASP A 133 -13.08 20.91 -23.13
CA ASP A 133 -13.52 20.46 -24.46
C ASP A 133 -12.63 19.29 -24.95
N ARG A 134 -11.32 19.35 -24.70
CA ARG A 134 -10.38 18.25 -25.02
C ARG A 134 -10.71 16.97 -24.25
N VAL A 135 -10.93 17.07 -22.94
CA VAL A 135 -11.30 15.92 -22.11
C VAL A 135 -12.64 15.33 -22.59
N PHE A 136 -13.64 16.17 -22.83
CA PHE A 136 -14.96 15.73 -23.27
C PHE A 136 -14.93 15.03 -24.63
N ALA A 137 -14.16 15.57 -25.59
CA ALA A 137 -13.93 14.93 -26.88
C ALA A 137 -13.26 13.55 -26.70
N GLY A 138 -12.27 13.45 -25.80
CA GLY A 138 -11.60 12.20 -25.46
C GLY A 138 -12.55 11.15 -24.84
N LEU A 139 -13.51 11.55 -24.00
CA LEU A 139 -14.51 10.65 -23.43
C LEU A 139 -15.39 9.96 -24.48
N SER A 140 -15.61 10.63 -25.61
CA SER A 140 -16.42 10.11 -26.72
C SER A 140 -15.57 9.39 -27.78
N ALA A 141 -14.24 9.46 -27.67
CA ALA A 141 -13.33 8.86 -28.63
C ALA A 141 -13.13 7.36 -28.32
N VAL A 142 -13.57 6.52 -29.24
CA VAL A 142 -13.33 5.08 -29.25
C VAL A 142 -12.59 4.70 -30.53
N PRO A 143 -11.81 3.60 -30.54
CA PRO A 143 -11.21 3.08 -31.77
C PRO A 143 -12.24 2.85 -32.89
N ASP A 144 -11.83 2.97 -34.15
CA ASP A 144 -12.73 2.85 -35.32
C ASP A 144 -13.47 1.50 -35.39
N ASP A 145 -12.87 0.44 -34.84
CA ASP A 145 -13.42 -0.92 -34.79
C ASP A 145 -14.17 -1.24 -33.49
N PHE A 146 -14.27 -0.28 -32.56
CA PHE A 146 -14.92 -0.47 -31.27
C PHE A 146 -16.44 -0.32 -31.35
N GLN A 147 -17.16 -1.37 -30.95
CA GLN A 147 -18.61 -1.43 -30.91
C GLN A 147 -19.14 -1.05 -29.52
N VAL A 148 -19.56 0.21 -29.36
CA VAL A 148 -20.23 0.64 -28.13
C VAL A 148 -21.59 -0.04 -27.98
N HIS A 149 -21.91 -0.50 -26.77
CA HIS A 149 -23.22 -1.09 -26.48
C HIS A 149 -24.38 -0.11 -26.83
N PRO A 150 -25.44 -0.52 -27.55
CA PRO A 150 -26.46 0.40 -28.06
C PRO A 150 -27.18 1.27 -27.01
N LYS A 151 -27.37 0.75 -25.79
CA LYS A 151 -27.95 1.55 -24.68
C LYS A 151 -26.98 2.61 -24.15
N LEU A 152 -25.67 2.32 -24.19
CA LEU A 152 -24.64 3.22 -23.72
C LEU A 152 -24.41 4.35 -24.74
N ALA A 153 -24.46 4.04 -26.04
CA ALA A 153 -24.44 5.04 -27.10
C ALA A 153 -25.53 6.12 -26.89
N LYS A 154 -26.77 5.71 -26.57
CA LYS A 154 -27.86 6.65 -26.25
C LYS A 154 -27.56 7.53 -25.03
N GLN A 155 -26.88 6.99 -24.02
CA GLN A 155 -26.48 7.73 -22.83
C GLN A 155 -25.40 8.76 -23.16
N PHE A 156 -24.44 8.41 -24.02
CA PHE A 156 -23.40 9.32 -24.51
C PHE A 156 -23.97 10.43 -25.39
N ASP A 157 -24.92 10.12 -26.28
CA ASP A 157 -25.64 11.13 -27.08
C ASP A 157 -26.38 12.14 -26.18
N ALA A 158 -26.95 11.69 -25.07
CA ALA A 158 -27.61 12.56 -24.11
C ALA A 158 -26.61 13.47 -23.39
N ARG A 159 -25.43 12.96 -23.02
CA ARG A 159 -24.33 13.75 -22.44
C ARG A 159 -23.79 14.80 -23.41
N ALA A 160 -23.62 14.43 -24.67
CA ALA A 160 -23.18 15.35 -25.72
C ALA A 160 -24.13 16.56 -25.84
N LYS A 161 -25.44 16.32 -25.88
CA LYS A 161 -26.46 17.39 -25.93
C LYS A 161 -26.44 18.29 -24.69
N LEU A 162 -26.27 17.72 -23.50
CA LEU A 162 -26.15 18.51 -22.27
C LEU A 162 -24.90 19.40 -22.32
N TYR A 163 -23.76 18.82 -22.71
CA TYR A 163 -22.49 19.55 -22.80
C TYR A 163 -22.52 20.68 -23.83
N GLU A 164 -23.10 20.44 -25.00
CA GLU A 164 -23.36 21.46 -26.03
C GLU A 164 -24.28 22.57 -25.52
N GLY A 165 -25.25 22.23 -24.68
CA GLY A 165 -26.13 23.17 -23.98
C GLY A 165 -25.46 23.95 -22.84
N GLY A 166 -24.20 23.65 -22.51
CA GLY A 166 -23.46 24.30 -21.43
C GLY A 166 -23.70 23.69 -20.03
N GLU A 167 -24.34 22.53 -19.95
CA GLU A 167 -24.62 21.82 -18.71
C GLU A 167 -23.88 20.48 -18.64
N VAL A 168 -23.65 19.95 -17.43
CA VAL A 168 -23.01 18.65 -17.22
C VAL A 168 -23.72 17.86 -16.13
N ASP A 169 -23.81 16.54 -16.29
CA ASP A 169 -24.19 15.64 -15.20
C ASP A 169 -23.00 15.34 -14.27
N TRP A 170 -23.27 14.69 -13.15
CA TRP A 170 -22.25 14.40 -12.13
C TRP A 170 -21.07 13.58 -12.68
N ALA A 171 -21.36 12.55 -13.48
CA ALA A 171 -20.34 11.68 -14.04
C ALA A 171 -19.48 12.40 -15.10
N THR A 172 -20.07 13.29 -15.89
CA THR A 172 -19.33 14.13 -16.84
C THR A 172 -18.44 15.11 -16.08
N ALA A 173 -18.95 15.75 -15.02
CA ALA A 173 -18.14 16.63 -14.18
C ALA A 173 -16.97 15.90 -13.49
N GLU A 174 -17.21 14.69 -12.98
CA GLU A 174 -16.18 13.81 -12.40
C GLU A 174 -15.10 13.47 -13.45
N ALA A 175 -15.51 13.08 -14.64
CA ALA A 175 -14.60 12.75 -15.73
C ALA A 175 -13.80 13.96 -16.23
N LEU A 176 -14.41 15.15 -16.27
CA LEU A 176 -13.73 16.41 -16.60
C LEU A 176 -12.65 16.76 -15.57
N ALA A 177 -12.96 16.63 -14.27
CA ALA A 177 -12.01 16.87 -13.19
C ALA A 177 -10.84 15.86 -13.21
N MET A 178 -11.13 14.57 -13.42
CA MET A 178 -10.07 13.56 -13.57
C MET A 178 -9.22 13.83 -14.82
N GLY A 179 -9.85 14.09 -15.95
CA GLY A 179 -9.16 14.36 -17.21
C GLY A 179 -8.28 15.60 -17.17
N SER A 180 -8.69 16.68 -16.49
CA SER A 180 -7.85 17.87 -16.36
C SER A 180 -6.61 17.61 -15.51
N LEU A 181 -6.75 16.89 -14.40
CA LEU A 181 -5.59 16.47 -13.58
C LEU A 181 -4.63 15.58 -14.37
N LEU A 182 -5.15 14.65 -15.17
CA LEU A 182 -4.33 13.81 -16.04
C LEU A 182 -3.59 14.67 -17.08
N LEU A 183 -4.24 15.65 -17.71
CA LEU A 183 -3.59 16.57 -18.65
C LEU A 183 -2.53 17.47 -17.98
N GLU A 184 -2.62 17.69 -16.66
CA GLU A 184 -1.58 18.35 -15.86
C GLU A 184 -0.43 17.41 -15.45
N GLY A 185 -0.46 16.14 -15.86
CA GLY A 185 0.55 15.15 -15.51
C GLY A 185 0.36 14.50 -14.14
N ARG A 186 -0.80 14.69 -13.49
CA ARG A 186 -1.09 14.06 -12.19
C ARG A 186 -1.66 12.67 -12.39
N ASP A 187 -1.03 11.68 -11.77
CA ASP A 187 -1.53 10.32 -11.74
C ASP A 187 -2.83 10.23 -10.93
N ILE A 188 -3.75 9.37 -11.37
CA ILE A 188 -5.00 9.07 -10.67
C ILE A 188 -5.07 7.58 -10.42
N ARG A 189 -5.29 7.18 -9.17
CA ARG A 189 -5.64 5.83 -8.78
C ARG A 189 -7.05 5.83 -8.20
N PHE A 190 -7.94 5.05 -8.80
CA PHE A 190 -9.32 4.92 -8.36
C PHE A 190 -9.71 3.46 -8.25
N ALA A 191 -9.95 2.98 -7.03
CA ALA A 191 -10.30 1.59 -6.78
C ALA A 191 -11.59 1.45 -5.96
N GLY A 192 -12.36 0.42 -6.25
CA GLY A 192 -13.59 0.12 -5.53
C GLY A 192 -14.36 -0.97 -6.24
N GLN A 193 -15.39 -1.51 -5.61
CA GLN A 193 -16.19 -2.58 -6.22
C GLN A 193 -17.01 -1.98 -7.37
N ASP A 194 -16.85 -2.54 -8.57
CA ASP A 194 -17.51 -2.08 -9.80
C ASP A 194 -17.24 -0.60 -10.18
N SER A 195 -16.18 0.03 -9.65
CA SER A 195 -15.91 1.46 -9.84
C SER A 195 -15.65 1.84 -11.30
N ARG A 196 -15.18 0.92 -12.15
CA ARG A 196 -14.96 1.19 -13.59
C ARG A 196 -16.27 1.55 -14.32
N ARG A 197 -17.33 0.80 -14.06
CA ARG A 197 -18.69 1.09 -14.56
C ARG A 197 -19.39 2.14 -13.68
N GLY A 198 -19.12 2.09 -12.38
CA GLY A 198 -19.89 2.71 -11.32
C GLY A 198 -21.07 1.81 -10.91
N THR A 199 -21.31 1.71 -9.60
CA THR A 199 -22.43 0.96 -9.01
C THR A 199 -23.76 1.30 -9.70
N PHE A 200 -24.00 2.58 -9.98
CA PHE A 200 -25.22 3.11 -10.55
C PHE A 200 -25.20 3.17 -12.08
N SER A 201 -24.24 2.50 -12.74
CA SER A 201 -24.03 2.54 -14.20
C SER A 201 -23.91 3.96 -14.74
N GLN A 202 -23.24 4.82 -13.97
CA GLN A 202 -23.11 6.24 -14.27
C GLN A 202 -21.73 6.59 -14.85
N ARG A 203 -20.67 5.88 -14.48
CA ARG A 203 -19.31 6.35 -14.75
C ARG A 203 -18.80 5.93 -16.12
N HIS A 204 -18.78 4.64 -16.39
CA HIS A 204 -18.27 4.06 -17.64
C HIS A 204 -16.86 4.56 -18.01
N SER A 205 -15.96 4.66 -17.03
CA SER A 205 -14.56 5.03 -17.26
C SER A 205 -13.78 3.97 -18.03
N VAL A 206 -14.22 2.71 -17.95
CA VAL A 206 -13.77 1.63 -18.83
C VAL A 206 -14.97 1.09 -19.59
N LEU A 207 -14.82 1.05 -20.92
CA LEU A 207 -15.80 0.54 -21.86
C LEU A 207 -15.41 -0.88 -22.24
N SER A 208 -16.39 -1.74 -22.42
CA SER A 208 -16.19 -3.07 -23.02
C SER A 208 -16.83 -3.09 -24.40
N ASP A 209 -16.06 -3.51 -25.40
CA ASP A 209 -16.53 -3.71 -26.75
C ASP A 209 -17.66 -4.74 -26.77
N TYR A 210 -18.77 -4.40 -27.43
CA TYR A 210 -19.99 -5.19 -27.39
C TYR A 210 -19.87 -6.55 -28.09
N ALA A 211 -18.96 -6.69 -29.05
CA ALA A 211 -18.78 -7.92 -29.82
C ALA A 211 -17.65 -8.81 -29.29
N THR A 212 -16.58 -8.19 -28.77
CA THR A 212 -15.33 -8.88 -28.43
C THR A 212 -15.01 -8.88 -26.94
N GLY A 213 -15.61 -7.98 -26.16
CA GLY A 213 -15.28 -7.77 -24.75
C GLY A 213 -13.95 -7.06 -24.51
N ALA A 214 -13.25 -6.61 -25.56
CA ALA A 214 -12.04 -5.81 -25.42
C ALA A 214 -12.31 -4.53 -24.64
N GLU A 215 -11.41 -4.16 -23.73
CA GLU A 215 -11.57 -2.98 -22.88
C GLU A 215 -10.92 -1.75 -23.53
N HIS A 216 -11.59 -0.60 -23.42
CA HIS A 216 -11.08 0.72 -23.78
C HIS A 216 -11.28 1.69 -22.62
N THR A 217 -10.25 2.47 -22.28
CA THR A 217 -10.29 3.42 -21.16
C THR A 217 -10.08 4.84 -21.70
N PRO A 218 -11.15 5.59 -22.06
CA PRO A 218 -11.01 6.85 -22.79
C PRO A 218 -10.08 7.88 -22.13
N LEU A 219 -10.17 8.05 -20.80
CA LEU A 219 -9.34 9.00 -20.06
C LEU A 219 -7.85 8.62 -20.00
N ALA A 220 -7.47 7.40 -20.38
CA ALA A 220 -6.06 6.99 -20.47
C ALA A 220 -5.40 7.39 -21.81
N HIS A 221 -6.14 8.04 -22.71
CA HIS A 221 -5.73 8.34 -24.10
C HIS A 221 -6.03 9.79 -24.54
N LEU A 222 -5.98 10.75 -23.62
CA LEU A 222 -6.18 12.19 -23.87
C LEU A 222 -4.93 12.90 -24.45
N ALA A 223 -3.74 12.46 -24.07
CA ALA A 223 -2.44 12.98 -24.52
C ALA A 223 -1.33 11.91 -24.38
N ASP A 224 -0.19 12.09 -25.07
CA ASP A 224 0.95 11.18 -24.92
C ASP A 224 1.73 11.39 -23.60
N ASP A 225 1.69 12.62 -23.07
CA ASP A 225 2.43 13.07 -21.88
C ASP A 225 1.55 13.25 -20.63
N GLN A 226 0.30 12.80 -20.67
CA GLN A 226 -0.61 12.86 -19.52
C GLN A 226 -0.13 11.99 -18.35
N GLY A 227 -0.68 12.28 -17.16
CA GLY A 227 -0.61 11.41 -15.99
C GLY A 227 -1.28 10.05 -16.25
N LYS A 228 -0.92 9.07 -15.44
CA LYS A 228 -1.43 7.70 -15.55
C LYS A 228 -2.76 7.56 -14.84
N LEU A 229 -3.74 7.00 -15.54
CA LEU A 229 -5.01 6.58 -14.94
C LEU A 229 -4.96 5.09 -14.59
N TRP A 230 -5.17 4.80 -13.31
CA TRP A 230 -5.31 3.46 -12.78
C TRP A 230 -6.69 3.33 -12.14
N ILE A 231 -7.66 2.83 -12.91
CA ILE A 231 -9.01 2.56 -12.41
C ILE A 231 -9.27 1.05 -12.35
N TYR A 232 -9.64 0.56 -11.17
CA TYR A 232 -9.77 -0.87 -10.92
C TYR A 232 -11.08 -1.22 -10.23
N ASP A 233 -11.64 -2.36 -10.63
CA ASP A 233 -12.62 -3.05 -9.80
C ASP A 233 -11.87 -3.83 -8.72
N SER A 234 -12.06 -3.47 -7.46
CA SER A 234 -11.43 -4.16 -6.34
C SER A 234 -12.07 -5.54 -6.10
N LEU A 235 -11.39 -6.37 -5.32
CA LEU A 235 -12.04 -7.52 -4.71
C LEU A 235 -13.21 -7.08 -3.82
N LEU A 236 -14.10 -8.02 -3.48
CA LEU A 236 -15.18 -7.82 -2.53
C LEU A 236 -14.64 -7.76 -1.08
N SER A 237 -13.86 -6.72 -0.80
CA SER A 237 -13.23 -6.47 0.49
C SER A 237 -13.00 -4.98 0.68
N GLU A 238 -13.53 -4.43 1.77
CA GLU A 238 -13.41 -3.02 2.11
C GLU A 238 -12.15 -2.78 2.94
N TYR A 239 -11.95 -3.57 4.01
CA TYR A 239 -10.84 -3.39 4.95
C TYR A 239 -9.47 -3.47 4.27
N ALA A 240 -9.22 -4.53 3.49
CA ALA A 240 -7.93 -4.72 2.84
C ALA A 240 -7.73 -3.74 1.66
N ALA A 241 -8.79 -3.46 0.88
CA ALA A 241 -8.70 -2.53 -0.24
C ALA A 241 -8.45 -1.10 0.24
N MET A 242 -9.21 -0.62 1.24
CA MET A 242 -9.01 0.71 1.80
C MET A 242 -7.65 0.86 2.48
N GLY A 243 -7.19 -0.17 3.21
CA GLY A 243 -5.83 -0.19 3.76
C GLY A 243 -4.74 -0.13 2.67
N PHE A 244 -4.95 -0.79 1.54
CA PHE A 244 -4.05 -0.70 0.39
C PHE A 244 -4.02 0.70 -0.21
N GLU A 245 -5.19 1.30 -0.46
CA GLU A 245 -5.30 2.66 -1.01
C GLU A 245 -4.73 3.72 -0.06
N TYR A 246 -4.90 3.53 1.26
CA TYR A 246 -4.24 4.37 2.26
C TYR A 246 -2.71 4.27 2.17
N GLY A 247 -2.16 3.06 2.05
CA GLY A 247 -0.72 2.89 1.82
C GLY A 247 -0.23 3.60 0.56
N TYR A 248 -1.02 3.54 -0.53
CA TYR A 248 -0.70 4.23 -1.78
C TYR A 248 -0.71 5.75 -1.63
N SER A 249 -1.70 6.31 -0.93
CA SER A 249 -1.83 7.77 -0.74
C SER A 249 -0.73 8.37 0.14
N VAL A 250 -0.21 7.60 1.10
CA VAL A 250 0.93 8.03 1.94
C VAL A 250 2.22 8.12 1.12
N VAL A 251 2.41 7.22 0.14
CA VAL A 251 3.64 7.13 -0.66
C VAL A 251 3.60 8.05 -1.90
N ASN A 252 2.51 8.04 -2.66
CA ASN A 252 2.35 8.89 -3.83
C ASN A 252 1.55 10.17 -3.50
N GLN A 253 2.22 11.15 -2.91
CA GLN A 253 1.61 12.41 -2.46
C GLN A 253 1.21 13.35 -3.61
N GLN A 254 1.66 13.09 -4.84
CA GLN A 254 1.36 13.93 -6.00
C GLN A 254 0.16 13.43 -6.82
N GLY A 255 -0.18 12.14 -6.66
CA GLY A 255 -1.33 11.53 -7.31
C GLY A 255 -2.63 11.73 -6.53
N LEU A 256 -3.75 11.67 -7.26
CA LEU A 256 -5.08 11.56 -6.66
C LEU A 256 -5.38 10.09 -6.38
N VAL A 257 -5.56 9.72 -5.11
CA VAL A 257 -5.92 8.35 -4.70
C VAL A 257 -7.34 8.35 -4.16
N CYS A 258 -8.21 7.58 -4.82
CA CYS A 258 -9.63 7.47 -4.51
C CYS A 258 -9.99 6.01 -4.20
N TRP A 259 -10.74 5.81 -3.12
CA TRP A 259 -11.43 4.56 -2.83
C TRP A 259 -12.94 4.80 -2.82
N GLU A 260 -13.71 3.97 -3.52
CA GLU A 260 -15.17 4.05 -3.56
C GLU A 260 -15.80 2.78 -2.97
N ALA A 261 -16.59 2.97 -1.91
CA ALA A 261 -17.49 1.93 -1.42
C ALA A 261 -18.66 1.77 -2.39
N GLN A 262 -19.17 0.54 -2.55
CA GLN A 262 -20.33 0.30 -3.42
C GLN A 262 -21.56 1.11 -2.96
N PHE A 263 -21.77 1.16 -1.64
CA PHE A 263 -22.66 2.07 -0.91
C PHE A 263 -21.93 2.57 0.33
N GLY A 264 -22.22 3.80 0.76
CA GLY A 264 -21.56 4.41 1.91
C GLY A 264 -21.76 3.65 3.23
N ASP A 265 -22.78 2.82 3.33
CA ASP A 265 -23.09 1.97 4.49
C ASP A 265 -22.02 0.89 4.74
N PHE A 266 -21.24 0.50 3.72
CA PHE A 266 -20.29 -0.62 3.80
C PHE A 266 -18.88 -0.24 4.26
N VAL A 267 -18.67 0.99 4.72
CA VAL A 267 -17.33 1.46 5.15
C VAL A 267 -16.91 0.95 6.54
N ASN A 268 -17.75 0.16 7.21
CA ASN A 268 -17.61 -0.21 8.63
C ASN A 268 -16.91 -1.54 8.89
#